data_AF-A0A6J7INR5-F1
#
_entry.id   AF-A0A6J7INR5-F1
#
_cell.length_a   1.000
_cell.length_b   1.000
_cell.length_c   1.000
_cell.angle_alpha   90.00
_cell.angle_beta   90.00
_cell.angle_gamma   90.00
#
_symmetry.space_group_name_H-M   'P 1'
#
loop_
_entity.id
_entity.type
_entity.pdbx_description
1 polymer ?
#
loop_
_entity_poly.entity_id
_entity_poly.type
_entity_poly.pdbx_seq_one_letter_code
_entity_poly.pdbx_strand_id
1 'polypeptide(L)' 'MLSETIAAQAKTIWLQLGLWHEQVAHDAEAAGLNVVMDRCLKIEHARFHGGLHLAGFDTGVIDSRRTRG' A
#
# COMPACT_ATOMS: atom_id res chain seq x y z
N MET A 1 1.45 -11.84 8.85
CA MET A 1 1.34 -11.31 7.47
C MET A 1 -0.11 -11.31 6.98
N LEU A 2 -0.68 -12.43 6.49
CA LEU A 2 -2.11 -12.47 6.11
C LEU A 2 -3.05 -12.71 7.31
N SER A 3 -2.74 -13.72 8.13
CA SER A 3 -3.53 -14.06 9.33
C SER A 3 -3.72 -12.89 10.28
N GLU A 4 -2.64 -12.14 10.55
CA GLU A 4 -2.68 -10.93 11.38
C GLU A 4 -3.53 -9.81 10.75
N THR A 5 -3.51 -9.69 9.41
CA THR A 5 -4.32 -8.70 8.68
C THR A 5 -5.81 -9.03 8.81
N ILE A 6 -6.18 -10.31 8.71
CA ILE A 6 -7.53 -10.80 8.94
C ILE A 6 -7.93 -10.57 10.40
N ALA A 7 -7.07 -10.92 11.36
CA ALA A 7 -7.32 -10.73 12.78
C ALA A 7 -7.50 -9.25 13.16
N ALA A 8 -6.77 -8.36 12.50
CA ALA A 8 -6.92 -6.91 12.63
C ALA A 8 -8.19 -6.35 11.95
N GLN A 9 -8.99 -7.21 11.30
CA GLN A 9 -10.20 -6.85 10.56
C GLN A 9 -9.94 -5.77 9.49
N ALA A 10 -8.75 -5.80 8.89
CA ALA A 10 -8.42 -4.89 7.80
C ALA A 10 -9.30 -5.20 6.58
N LYS A 11 -9.69 -4.15 5.86
CA LYS A 11 -10.53 -4.27 4.66
C LYS A 11 -9.72 -4.60 3.41
N THR A 12 -8.42 -4.37 3.44
CA THR A 12 -7.57 -4.41 2.26
C THR A 12 -6.15 -4.80 2.65
N ILE A 13 -5.58 -5.74 1.89
CA ILE A 13 -4.16 -6.04 1.94
C ILE A 13 -3.49 -5.43 0.70
N TRP A 14 -2.38 -4.70 0.92
CA TRP A 14 -1.66 -4.00 -0.13
C TRP A 14 -0.21 -4.46 -0.17
N LEU A 15 0.14 -5.28 -1.16
CA LEU A 15 1.51 -5.69 -1.41
C LEU A 15 2.20 -4.60 -2.24
N GLN A 16 3.28 -4.03 -1.68
CA GLN A 16 4.04 -2.94 -2.31
C GLN A 16 4.70 -3.37 -3.63
N LEU A 17 5.28 -2.41 -4.35
CA LEU A 17 6.03 -2.67 -5.59
C LEU A 17 7.04 -3.80 -5.41
N GLY A 18 7.10 -4.69 -6.40
CA GLY A 18 7.95 -5.88 -6.40
C GLY A 18 7.45 -7.01 -5.50
N LEU A 19 6.36 -6.83 -4.75
CA LEU A 19 5.74 -7.88 -3.95
C LEU A 19 4.51 -8.44 -4.67
N TRP A 20 4.60 -9.73 -5.00
CA TRP A 20 3.54 -10.50 -5.66
C TRP A 20 3.47 -11.90 -5.04
N HIS A 21 2.26 -12.36 -4.69
CA HIS A 21 2.07 -13.70 -4.15
C HIS A 21 0.64 -14.20 -4.35
N GLU A 22 0.44 -15.09 -5.32
CA GLU A 22 -0.90 -15.53 -5.76
C GLU A 22 -1.68 -16.26 -4.67
N GLN A 23 -1.05 -17.19 -3.93
CA GLN A 23 -1.75 -17.89 -2.85
C GLN A 23 -2.26 -16.94 -1.76
N VAL A 24 -1.45 -15.93 -1.38
CA VAL A 24 -1.86 -14.93 -0.40
C VAL A 24 -3.03 -14.09 -0.92
N ALA A 25 -3.05 -13.75 -2.22
CA ALA A 25 -4.16 -13.03 -2.82
C ALA A 25 -5.44 -13.86 -2.79
N HIS A 26 -5.38 -15.12 -3.23
CA HIS A 26 -6.51 -16.04 -3.20
C HIS A 26 -7.09 -16.19 -1.79
N ASP A 27 -6.23 -16.44 -0.80
CA ASP A 27 -6.68 -16.65 0.58
C ASP A 27 -7.23 -15.36 1.21
N ALA A 28 -6.69 -14.20 0.84
CA ALA A 28 -7.20 -12.90 1.27
C ALA A 28 -8.58 -12.58 0.66
N GLU A 29 -8.76 -12.84 -0.63
CA GLU A 29 -10.04 -12.69 -1.32
C GLU A 29 -11.10 -13.62 -0.73
N ALA A 30 -10.75 -14.88 -0.47
CA ALA A 30 -11.63 -15.85 0.19
C ALA A 30 -12.02 -15.41 1.61
N ALA A 31 -11.15 -14.68 2.30
CA ALA A 31 -11.43 -14.06 3.60
C ALA A 31 -12.20 -12.72 3.48
N GLY A 32 -12.55 -12.27 2.27
CA GLY A 32 -13.33 -11.06 2.02
C GLY A 32 -12.54 -9.75 2.01
N LEU A 33 -11.21 -9.82 1.90
CA LEU A 33 -10.36 -8.62 1.77
C LEU A 33 -10.25 -8.18 0.31
N ASN A 34 -10.12 -6.87 0.09
CA ASN A 34 -9.63 -6.38 -1.19
C ASN A 34 -8.12 -6.65 -1.28
N VAL A 35 -7.65 -7.07 -2.46
CA VAL A 35 -6.22 -7.33 -2.71
C VAL A 35 -5.67 -6.35 -3.72
N VAL A 36 -4.57 -5.69 -3.37
CA VAL A 36 -3.75 -4.91 -4.29
C VAL A 36 -2.34 -5.49 -4.26
N MET A 37 -1.78 -5.80 -5.44
CA MET A 37 -0.43 -6.34 -5.56
C MET A 37 0.43 -5.53 -6.51
N ASP A 38 1.73 -5.51 -6.25
CA ASP A 38 2.73 -4.84 -7.07
C ASP A 38 2.39 -3.37 -7.37
N ARG A 39 1.97 -2.62 -6.34
CA ARG A 39 1.68 -1.18 -6.46
C ARG A 39 2.28 -0.41 -5.30
N CYS A 40 2.76 0.80 -5.54
CA CYS A 40 3.16 1.70 -4.46
C CYS A 40 1.98 2.57 -4.04
N LEU A 41 1.70 2.65 -2.74
CA LEU A 41 0.60 3.47 -2.23
C LEU A 41 0.79 4.95 -2.59
N LYS A 42 2.03 5.45 -2.50
CA LYS A 42 2.37 6.85 -2.81
C LYS A 42 2.17 7.18 -4.29
N ILE A 43 2.56 6.27 -5.19
CA ILE A 43 2.39 6.44 -6.63
C ILE A 43 0.91 6.40 -6.99
N GLU A 44 0.16 5.41 -6.48
CA GLU A 44 -1.28 5.31 -6.77
C GLU A 44 -2.05 6.50 -6.20
N HIS A 45 -1.71 6.98 -5.00
CA HIS A 45 -2.30 8.20 -4.45
C HIS A 45 -2.02 9.41 -5.34
N ALA A 46 -0.77 9.61 -5.76
CA ALA A 46 -0.42 10.73 -6.63
C ALA A 46 -0.97 10.59 -8.06
N ARG A 47 -1.25 9.37 -8.54
CA ARG A 47 -1.91 9.15 -9.84
C ARG A 47 -3.27 9.85 -9.91
N PHE A 48 -3.98 9.92 -8.78
CA PHE A 48 -5.28 10.57 -8.69
C PHE A 48 -5.24 11.99 -8.11
N HIS A 49 -4.24 12.33 -7.29
CA HIS A 49 -4.18 13.59 -6.54
C HIS A 49 -2.96 14.49 -6.87
N GLY A 50 -2.08 14.07 -7.78
CA GLY A 50 -0.85 14.78 -8.11
C GLY A 50 0.18 14.80 -6.97
N GLY A 51 1.16 15.70 -7.06
CA GLY A 51 2.11 15.98 -5.98
C GLY A 51 3.25 14.97 -5.79
N LEU A 52 3.43 14.00 -6.71
CA LEU A 52 4.48 12.97 -6.56
C LEU A 52 5.88 13.58 -6.42
N HIS A 53 6.18 14.65 -7.16
CA HIS A 53 7.43 15.41 -7.10
C HIS A 53 7.74 15.96 -5.69
N LEU A 54 6.70 16.45 -4.98
CA LEU A 54 6.81 16.95 -3.60
C LEU A 54 6.84 15.83 -2.56
N ALA A 55 6.46 14.60 -2.93
CA ALA A 55 6.43 13.45 -2.04
C ALA A 55 7.82 12.80 -1.86
N GLY A 56 8.87 13.61 -1.81
CA GLY A 56 10.25 13.19 -1.56
C GLY A 56 11.09 12.83 -2.79
N PHE A 57 10.51 12.83 -3.99
CA PHE A 57 11.21 12.43 -5.22
C PHE A 57 12.16 13.51 -5.73
N ASP A 58 11.71 14.76 -5.82
CA ASP A 58 12.56 15.86 -6.31
C ASP A 58 13.33 16.54 -5.17
N THR A 59 12.83 16.44 -3.94
CA THR A 59 13.46 17.02 -2.76
C THR A 59 14.60 16.17 -2.20
N GLY A 60 14.72 14.90 -2.61
CA GLY A 60 15.68 13.94 -2.06
C GLY A 60 15.42 13.51 -0.61
N VAL A 61 14.30 13.93 -0.02
CA VAL A 61 13.93 13.64 1.37
C VAL A 61 12.72 12.70 1.39
N ILE A 62 12.94 11.42 1.73
CA ILE A 62 11.88 10.43 1.94
C ILE A 62 11.71 10.24 3.46
N ASP A 63 10.56 10.65 3.99
CA ASP A 63 10.27 10.59 5.42
C ASP A 63 8.80 10.20 5.66
N SER A 64 8.54 9.52 6.78
CA SER A 64 7.20 9.16 7.27
C SER A 64 6.74 10.04 8.44
N ARG A 65 7.59 10.95 8.93
CA ARG A 65 7.21 11.93 9.96
C ARG A 65 6.06 12.79 9.45
N ARG A 66 4.97 12.81 10.22
CA ARG A 66 3.90 13.78 10.02
C ARG A 66 4.47 15.20 10.20
N THR A 67 4.28 16.04 9.20
CA THR A 67 4.50 17.49 9.34
C THR A 67 3.63 17.96 10.49
N ARG A 68 4.24 18.43 11.58
CA ARG A 68 3.52 19.07 12.66
C ARG A 68 3.04 20.42 12.12
N GLY A 69 1.75 20.49 11.80
CA GLY A 69 1.06 21.77 11.61
C GLY A 69 0.99 22.54 12.92
#